data_AF-A0A3A9KBI0-F1
#
_entry.id   AF-A0A3A9KBI0-F1
#
_cell.length_a   1.000
_cell.length_b   1.000
_cell.length_c   1.000
_cell.angle_alpha   90.00
_cell.angle_beta   90.00
_cell.angle_gamma   90.00
#
_symmetry.space_group_name_H-M   'P 1'
#
loop_
_entity.id
_entity.type
_entity.pdbx_description
1 polymer ?
#
loop_
_entity_poly.entity_id
_entity_poly.type
_entity_poly.pdbx_seq_one_letter_code
_entity_poly.pdbx_strand_id
1 'polypeptide(L)'
;MGVVKNLLFVTFIVTVFLLLSACSSQSSDYETIYKEEPANFVQENYPLFDVVGSAVDSSNYSEVYVAEGKKIDDVALELEGAKQPEKISEKNDNKQVLVYDKFFVMLTEDEENSSNTLIELANKEFVKDNYNPSFFQGMLVMSVLNSALNTNDWGSNRRSQCGSNPSQCYGGYSSSGGNYKGYENSPTVRGGTVRGGGPGSGK
;
A
#
# COMPACT_ATOMS: atom_id res chain seq x y z
N MET A 1 32.13 49.24 -23.79
CA MET A 1 30.68 48.92 -23.76
C MET A 1 30.38 47.40 -23.78
N GLY A 2 31.37 46.52 -23.54
CA GLY A 2 31.19 45.06 -23.65
C GLY A 2 31.07 44.28 -22.32
N VAL A 3 31.29 44.91 -21.17
CA VAL A 3 31.33 44.19 -19.87
C VAL A 3 29.93 44.10 -19.22
N VAL A 4 29.07 45.11 -19.45
CA VAL A 4 27.73 45.18 -18.82
C VAL A 4 26.75 44.17 -19.42
N LYS A 5 26.92 43.79 -20.70
CA LYS A 5 26.05 42.82 -21.39
C LYS A 5 26.22 41.40 -20.86
N ASN A 6 27.44 41.02 -20.48
CA ASN A 6 27.72 39.67 -19.96
C ASN A 6 27.26 39.51 -18.50
N LEU A 7 27.26 40.58 -17.70
CA LEU A 7 26.80 40.52 -16.32
C LEU A 7 25.27 40.35 -16.21
N LEU A 8 24.51 40.99 -17.11
CA LEU A 8 23.05 40.86 -17.23
C LEU A 8 22.60 39.49 -17.75
N PHE A 9 23.38 38.88 -18.67
CA PHE A 9 23.08 37.55 -19.19
C PHE A 9 23.33 36.44 -18.17
N VAL A 10 24.37 36.59 -17.34
CA VAL A 10 24.71 35.62 -16.28
C VAL A 10 23.72 35.71 -15.10
N THR A 11 23.22 36.90 -14.77
CA THR A 11 22.19 37.04 -13.70
C THR A 11 20.81 36.53 -14.11
N PHE A 12 20.47 36.55 -15.40
CA PHE A 12 19.22 35.97 -15.90
C PHE A 12 19.23 34.43 -15.90
N ILE A 13 20.38 33.80 -16.18
CA ILE A 13 20.51 32.33 -16.18
C ILE A 13 20.50 31.77 -14.74
N VAL A 14 21.07 32.49 -13.77
CA VAL A 14 21.09 32.06 -12.37
C VAL A 14 19.71 32.17 -11.69
N THR A 15 18.82 33.06 -12.14
CA THR A 15 17.46 33.18 -11.58
C THR A 15 16.46 32.18 -12.16
N VAL A 16 16.66 31.67 -13.37
CA VAL A 16 15.79 30.65 -13.97
C VAL A 16 16.04 29.25 -13.37
N PHE A 17 17.25 28.97 -12.88
CA PHE A 17 17.56 27.69 -12.21
C PHE A 17 17.05 27.58 -10.76
N LEU A 18 16.62 28.69 -10.14
CA LEU A 18 16.12 28.69 -8.75
C LEU A 18 14.59 28.51 -8.64
N LEU A 19 13.87 28.36 -9.76
CA LEU A 19 12.41 28.22 -9.76
C LEU A 19 11.90 26.79 -10.04
N LEU A 20 12.78 25.78 -10.12
CA LEU A 20 12.38 24.38 -10.29
C LEU A 20 12.27 23.59 -8.97
N SER A 21 12.42 24.25 -7.83
CA SER A 21 12.25 23.62 -6.52
C SER A 21 10.85 23.86 -5.99
N ALA A 22 9.91 22.97 -6.30
CA ALA A 22 8.77 22.56 -5.47
C ALA A 22 7.59 22.06 -6.32
N CYS A 23 7.76 20.87 -6.92
CA CYS A 23 6.74 19.84 -6.87
C CYS A 23 7.52 18.53 -6.75
N SER A 24 7.93 18.18 -5.54
CA SER A 24 8.38 16.83 -5.24
C SER A 24 7.14 15.93 -5.34
N SER A 25 6.94 15.35 -6.51
CA SER A 25 5.95 14.31 -6.75
C SER A 25 6.28 13.11 -5.87
N GLN A 26 5.68 13.08 -4.68
CA GLN A 26 5.83 12.01 -3.72
C GLN A 26 4.87 10.88 -4.13
N SER A 27 5.31 10.08 -5.10
CA SER A 27 4.65 8.84 -5.55
C SER A 27 5.67 7.75 -5.89
N SER A 28 6.94 7.94 -5.51
CA SER A 28 8.06 7.09 -5.90
C SER A 28 7.97 5.68 -5.33
N ASP A 29 7.51 5.55 -4.09
CA ASP A 29 7.65 4.30 -3.34
C ASP A 29 6.61 3.29 -3.79
N TYR A 30 5.41 3.79 -4.13
CA TYR A 30 4.39 2.98 -4.77
C TYR A 30 4.87 2.45 -6.11
N GLU A 31 5.18 3.32 -7.09
CA GLU A 31 5.71 2.93 -8.41
C GLU A 31 6.90 1.96 -8.31
N THR A 32 7.68 2.05 -7.24
CA THR A 32 8.80 1.14 -6.97
C THR A 32 8.37 -0.26 -6.57
N ILE A 33 7.27 -0.46 -5.83
CA ILE A 33 6.74 -1.80 -5.52
C ILE A 33 6.31 -2.52 -6.78
N TYR A 34 5.67 -1.83 -7.73
CA TYR A 34 5.15 -2.41 -8.97
C TYR A 34 6.27 -2.95 -9.88
N LYS A 35 7.51 -2.51 -9.63
CA LYS A 35 8.71 -3.01 -10.30
C LYS A 35 9.29 -4.26 -9.63
N GLU A 36 8.78 -4.66 -8.46
CA GLU A 36 9.16 -5.89 -7.79
C GLU A 36 8.38 -7.08 -8.36
N GLU A 37 9.08 -8.17 -8.63
CA GLU A 37 8.55 -9.33 -9.35
C GLU A 37 7.26 -9.94 -8.74
N PRO A 38 7.10 -10.12 -7.41
CA PRO A 38 5.86 -10.65 -6.85
C PRO A 38 4.66 -9.70 -7.01
N ALA A 39 4.89 -8.40 -6.89
CA ALA A 39 3.81 -7.42 -7.06
C ALA A 39 3.37 -7.36 -8.52
N ASN A 40 4.31 -7.42 -9.46
CA ASN A 40 4.00 -7.51 -10.88
C ASN A 40 3.26 -8.82 -11.22
N PHE A 41 3.72 -9.95 -10.67
CA PHE A 41 3.05 -11.24 -10.83
C PHE A 41 1.59 -11.18 -10.37
N VAL A 42 1.31 -10.57 -9.21
CA VAL A 42 -0.06 -10.45 -8.70
C VAL A 42 -0.94 -9.66 -9.66
N GLN A 43 -0.46 -8.51 -10.14
CA GLN A 43 -1.21 -7.66 -11.06
C GLN A 43 -1.52 -8.30 -12.41
N GLU A 44 -0.55 -9.05 -12.95
CA GLU A 44 -0.70 -9.68 -14.26
C GLU A 44 -1.62 -10.89 -14.21
N ASN A 45 -1.73 -11.57 -13.05
CA ASN A 45 -2.41 -12.86 -12.93
C ASN A 45 -3.72 -12.80 -12.14
N TYR A 46 -3.96 -11.75 -11.34
CA TYR A 46 -5.15 -11.63 -10.52
C TYR A 46 -5.91 -10.34 -10.81
N PRO A 47 -7.26 -10.38 -10.87
CA PRO A 47 -8.06 -9.18 -11.01
C PRO A 47 -7.98 -8.30 -9.77
N LEU A 48 -7.82 -7.00 -9.98
CA LEU A 48 -7.96 -5.99 -8.93
C LEU A 48 -9.39 -6.03 -8.39
N PHE A 49 -9.50 -6.20 -7.08
CA PHE A 49 -10.75 -6.25 -6.33
C PHE A 49 -11.10 -4.89 -5.72
N ASP A 50 -10.14 -4.25 -5.05
CA ASP A 50 -10.34 -2.97 -4.37
C ASP A 50 -9.02 -2.22 -4.14
N VAL A 51 -9.12 -0.97 -3.74
CA VAL A 51 -8.00 -0.11 -3.36
C VAL A 51 -8.32 0.48 -1.99
N VAL A 52 -7.44 0.37 -0.99
CA VAL A 52 -7.67 0.95 0.35
C VAL A 52 -6.76 2.15 0.57
N GLY A 53 -7.35 3.34 0.72
CA GLY A 53 -6.60 4.58 0.96
C GLY A 53 -6.09 4.68 2.41
N SER A 54 -4.90 5.26 2.61
CA SER A 54 -4.35 5.50 3.94
C SER A 54 -5.15 6.58 4.66
N ALA A 55 -5.30 6.45 5.99
CA ALA A 55 -5.88 7.47 6.87
C ALA A 55 -4.92 8.63 7.22
N VAL A 56 -3.64 8.52 6.88
CA VAL A 56 -2.59 9.48 7.25
C VAL A 56 -2.06 10.24 6.04
N ASP A 57 -1.95 9.58 4.89
CA ASP A 57 -1.44 10.16 3.65
C ASP A 57 -2.40 9.87 2.49
N SER A 58 -3.03 10.92 1.95
CA SER A 58 -3.97 10.81 0.83
C SER A 58 -3.37 10.23 -0.46
N SER A 59 -2.03 10.25 -0.60
CA SER A 59 -1.33 9.70 -1.76
C SER A 59 -0.95 8.22 -1.61
N ASN A 60 -1.10 7.66 -0.40
CA ASN A 60 -0.71 6.29 -0.09
C ASN A 60 -1.92 5.36 0.02
N TYR A 61 -1.79 4.13 -0.48
CA TYR A 61 -2.86 3.15 -0.53
C TYR A 61 -2.31 1.71 -0.61
N SER A 62 -3.16 0.74 -0.27
CA SER A 62 -2.95 -0.68 -0.59
C SER A 62 -3.88 -1.12 -1.72
N GLU A 63 -3.46 -2.11 -2.49
CA GLU A 63 -4.30 -2.73 -3.53
C GLU A 63 -4.67 -4.15 -3.13
N VAL A 64 -5.92 -4.51 -3.37
CA VAL A 64 -6.47 -5.81 -3.04
C VAL A 64 -6.88 -6.50 -4.31
N TYR A 65 -6.42 -7.73 -4.49
CA TYR A 65 -6.71 -8.60 -5.60
C TYR A 65 -7.43 -9.85 -5.10
N VAL A 66 -8.07 -10.59 -6.01
CA VAL A 66 -8.73 -11.86 -5.68
C VAL A 66 -8.16 -12.99 -6.52
N ALA A 67 -7.67 -14.03 -5.85
CA ALA A 67 -7.29 -15.29 -6.46
C ALA A 67 -8.48 -16.25 -6.40
N GLU A 68 -9.26 -16.27 -7.48
CA GLU A 68 -10.46 -17.10 -7.57
C GLU A 68 -10.11 -18.60 -7.56
N GLY A 69 -10.78 -19.36 -6.69
CA GLY A 69 -10.61 -20.81 -6.59
C GLY A 69 -9.23 -21.27 -6.09
N LYS A 70 -8.41 -20.37 -5.53
CA LYS A 70 -7.10 -20.69 -4.95
C LYS A 70 -7.08 -20.45 -3.46
N LYS A 71 -6.45 -21.38 -2.72
CA LYS A 71 -6.24 -21.25 -1.28
C LYS A 71 -4.95 -20.48 -1.00
N ILE A 72 -4.83 -20.01 0.24
CA ILE A 72 -3.66 -19.26 0.73
C ILE A 72 -2.35 -19.98 0.42
N ASP A 73 -2.30 -21.31 0.59
CA ASP A 73 -1.09 -22.09 0.33
C ASP A 73 -0.71 -22.08 -1.15
N ASP A 74 -1.68 -22.18 -2.05
CA ASP A 74 -1.42 -22.16 -3.49
C ASP A 74 -0.87 -20.79 -3.90
N VAL A 75 -1.49 -19.72 -3.41
CA VAL A 75 -1.06 -18.35 -3.69
C VAL A 75 0.32 -18.06 -3.09
N ALA A 76 0.58 -18.49 -1.85
CA ALA A 76 1.88 -18.32 -1.21
C ALA A 76 3.00 -19.01 -2.01
N LEU A 77 2.77 -20.25 -2.46
CA LEU A 77 3.72 -21.00 -3.28
C LEU A 77 4.00 -20.32 -4.63
N GLU A 78 2.98 -19.73 -5.26
CA GLU A 78 3.18 -18.99 -6.52
C GLU A 78 4.01 -17.72 -6.30
N LEU A 79 3.75 -16.98 -5.23
CA LEU A 79 4.51 -15.78 -4.90
C LEU A 79 5.96 -16.11 -4.53
N GLU A 80 6.19 -17.19 -3.78
CA GLU A 80 7.52 -17.73 -3.48
C GLU A 80 8.27 -18.16 -4.75
N GLY A 81 7.54 -18.72 -5.72
CA GLY A 81 8.06 -19.09 -7.03
C GLY A 81 8.44 -17.88 -7.89
N ALA A 82 7.71 -16.77 -7.75
CA ALA A 82 8.06 -15.49 -8.40
C ALA A 82 9.30 -14.87 -7.74
N LYS A 83 9.31 -14.68 -6.43
CA LYS A 83 10.50 -14.24 -5.68
C LYS A 83 10.39 -14.70 -4.24
N GLN A 84 11.49 -15.19 -3.68
CA GLN A 84 11.53 -15.59 -2.28
C GLN A 84 11.30 -14.37 -1.34
N PRO A 85 10.31 -14.44 -0.42
CA PRO A 85 10.13 -13.44 0.63
C PRO A 85 11.29 -13.46 1.62
N GLU A 86 11.57 -12.32 2.26
CA GLU A 86 12.50 -12.27 3.39
C GLU A 86 11.98 -13.03 4.60
N LYS A 87 10.64 -13.02 4.75
CA LYS A 87 9.95 -13.75 5.79
C LYS A 87 8.58 -14.19 5.31
N ILE A 88 8.20 -15.40 5.70
CA ILE A 88 6.84 -15.92 5.61
C ILE A 88 6.35 -16.17 7.03
N SER A 89 5.15 -15.71 7.35
CA SER A 89 4.51 -15.99 8.63
C SER A 89 3.97 -17.42 8.68
N GLU A 90 3.74 -17.91 9.88
CA GLU A 90 2.81 -19.02 10.06
C GLU A 90 1.40 -18.57 9.62
N LYS A 91 0.57 -19.54 9.19
CA LYS A 91 -0.84 -19.29 8.96
C LYS A 91 -1.55 -19.19 10.31
N ASN A 92 -2.32 -18.12 10.51
CA ASN A 92 -3.13 -17.94 11.69
C ASN A 92 -4.46 -17.27 11.31
N ASP A 93 -5.58 -17.74 11.86
CA ASP A 93 -6.92 -17.21 11.58
C ASP A 93 -7.23 -16.99 10.08
N ASN A 94 -6.92 -18.01 9.26
CA ASN A 94 -7.06 -17.97 7.80
C ASN A 94 -6.35 -16.77 7.13
N LYS A 95 -5.21 -16.38 7.69
CA LYS A 95 -4.33 -15.32 7.17
C LYS A 95 -2.89 -15.79 7.11
N GLN A 96 -2.13 -15.20 6.19
CA GLN A 96 -0.68 -15.33 6.12
C GLN A 96 -0.07 -14.01 5.63
N VAL A 97 1.15 -13.71 6.06
CA VAL A 97 1.89 -12.52 5.66
C VAL A 97 3.24 -12.92 5.08
N LEU A 98 3.52 -12.43 3.87
CA LEU A 98 4.80 -12.53 3.21
C LEU A 98 5.44 -11.13 3.25
N VAL A 99 6.68 -11.05 3.74
CA VAL A 99 7.43 -9.82 3.91
C VAL A 99 8.51 -9.74 2.85
N TYR A 100 8.52 -8.63 2.11
CA TYR A 100 9.56 -8.28 1.14
C TYR A 100 10.25 -6.98 1.56
N ASP A 101 11.38 -6.69 0.92
CA ASP A 101 12.21 -5.51 1.23
C ASP A 101 11.46 -4.17 1.17
N LYS A 102 10.39 -4.04 0.37
CA LYS A 102 9.67 -2.76 0.21
C LYS A 102 8.19 -2.81 0.60
N PHE A 103 7.63 -4.00 0.72
CA PHE A 103 6.19 -4.18 0.87
C PHE A 103 5.87 -5.50 1.57
N PHE A 104 4.61 -5.60 1.96
CA PHE A 104 4.01 -6.80 2.51
C PHE A 104 2.96 -7.30 1.54
N VAL A 105 2.81 -8.63 1.52
CA VAL A 105 1.65 -9.29 0.92
C VAL A 105 0.86 -9.96 2.02
N MET A 106 -0.38 -9.54 2.19
CA MET A 106 -1.32 -10.13 3.14
C MET A 106 -2.26 -11.04 2.37
N LEU A 107 -2.21 -12.32 2.68
CA LEU A 107 -3.12 -13.34 2.15
C LEU A 107 -4.21 -13.59 3.17
N THR A 108 -5.47 -13.43 2.79
CA THR A 108 -6.61 -13.70 3.67
C THR A 108 -7.66 -14.50 2.91
N GLU A 109 -8.27 -15.49 3.56
CA GLU A 109 -9.44 -16.16 2.98
C GLU A 109 -10.56 -15.14 2.74
N ASP A 110 -11.21 -15.22 1.59
CA ASP A 110 -12.37 -14.39 1.27
C ASP A 110 -13.59 -14.90 2.07
N GLU A 111 -14.12 -14.05 2.96
CA GLU A 111 -15.26 -14.41 3.81
C GLU A 111 -16.56 -14.58 3.01
N GLU A 112 -16.69 -13.90 1.86
CA GLU A 112 -17.87 -14.06 0.98
C GLU A 112 -17.78 -15.35 0.16
N ASN A 113 -16.56 -15.80 -0.17
CA ASN A 113 -16.31 -17.05 -0.87
C ASN A 113 -15.00 -17.69 -0.42
N SER A 114 -15.09 -18.61 0.55
CA SER A 114 -13.90 -19.25 1.13
C SER A 114 -13.05 -20.04 0.14
N SER A 115 -13.54 -20.35 -1.07
CA SER A 115 -12.70 -20.95 -2.12
C SER A 115 -11.67 -19.98 -2.72
N ASN A 116 -11.83 -18.68 -2.46
CA ASN A 116 -10.95 -17.62 -2.93
C ASN A 116 -9.99 -17.14 -1.84
N THR A 117 -8.89 -16.53 -2.28
CA THR A 117 -7.96 -15.81 -1.42
C THR A 117 -7.88 -14.36 -1.85
N LEU A 118 -8.01 -13.43 -0.90
CA LEU A 118 -7.70 -12.03 -1.11
C LEU A 118 -6.20 -11.79 -0.91
N ILE A 119 -5.61 -11.05 -1.84
CA ILE A 119 -4.19 -10.71 -1.88
C ILE A 119 -4.08 -9.21 -1.75
N GLU A 120 -3.59 -8.72 -0.62
CA GLU A 120 -3.40 -7.30 -0.40
C GLU A 120 -1.91 -6.92 -0.46
N LEU A 121 -1.58 -6.02 -1.38
CA LEU A 121 -0.25 -5.43 -1.57
C LEU A 121 -0.18 -4.09 -0.84
N ALA A 122 0.73 -3.94 0.11
CA ALA A 122 0.91 -2.69 0.85
C ALA A 122 2.39 -2.35 1.09
N ASN A 123 2.81 -1.11 0.82
CA ASN A 123 4.15 -0.63 1.23
C ASN A 123 4.29 -0.62 2.75
N LYS A 124 5.56 -0.56 3.18
CA LYS A 124 5.94 -0.44 4.59
C LYS A 124 5.29 0.77 5.25
N GLU A 125 5.19 1.91 4.58
CA GLU A 125 4.57 3.14 5.09
C GLU A 125 3.08 2.93 5.39
N PHE A 126 2.35 2.29 4.48
CA PHE A 126 0.94 2.00 4.64
C PHE A 126 0.73 1.05 5.81
N VAL A 127 1.53 -0.01 5.91
CA VAL A 127 1.49 -0.94 7.04
C VAL A 127 1.78 -0.20 8.36
N LYS A 128 2.83 0.61 8.38
CA LYS A 128 3.27 1.36 9.55
C LYS A 128 2.18 2.31 10.06
N ASP A 129 1.52 3.02 9.16
CA ASP A 129 0.65 4.15 9.50
C ASP A 129 -0.82 3.75 9.70
N ASN A 130 -1.26 2.64 9.10
CA ASN A 130 -2.68 2.31 9.05
C ASN A 130 -3.03 1.05 9.85
N TYR A 131 -2.22 -0.01 9.79
CA TYR A 131 -2.61 -1.30 10.38
C TYR A 131 -2.74 -1.25 11.90
N ASN A 132 -3.71 -1.98 12.41
CA ASN A 132 -3.82 -2.34 13.81
C ASN A 132 -2.83 -3.47 14.11
N PRO A 133 -1.97 -3.36 15.14
CA PRO A 133 -1.01 -4.42 15.49
C PRO A 133 -1.64 -5.78 15.77
N SER A 134 -2.92 -5.84 16.15
CA SER A 134 -3.62 -7.11 16.36
C SER A 134 -3.77 -7.94 15.08
N PHE A 135 -3.73 -7.31 13.89
CA PHE A 135 -3.76 -8.03 12.63
C PHE A 135 -2.60 -9.02 12.51
N PHE A 136 -1.40 -8.64 12.93
CA PHE A 136 -0.20 -9.48 12.82
C PHE A 136 -0.02 -10.45 13.99
N GLN A 137 -0.92 -10.45 14.98
CA GLN A 137 -0.80 -11.28 16.17
C GLN A 137 -0.83 -12.77 15.80
N GLY A 138 0.15 -13.52 16.28
CA GLY A 138 0.30 -14.94 15.96
C GLY A 138 0.89 -15.24 14.58
N MET A 139 0.95 -14.26 13.67
CA MET A 139 1.62 -14.41 12.37
C MET A 139 3.08 -13.97 12.43
N LEU A 140 3.34 -12.77 12.95
CA LEU A 140 4.68 -12.20 13.02
C LEU A 140 5.03 -11.80 14.45
N VAL A 141 6.26 -12.12 14.85
CA VAL A 141 6.82 -11.58 16.10
C VAL A 141 7.12 -10.10 15.93
N MET A 142 6.96 -9.33 17.01
CA MET A 142 7.09 -7.86 16.96
C MET A 142 8.48 -7.38 16.51
N SER A 143 9.54 -8.14 16.81
CA SER A 143 10.90 -7.82 16.37
C SER A 143 11.08 -7.87 14.85
N VAL A 144 10.39 -8.82 14.18
CA VAL A 144 10.39 -8.91 12.72
C VAL A 144 9.67 -7.70 12.12
N LEU A 145 8.52 -7.33 12.69
CA LEU A 145 7.76 -6.15 12.24
C LEU A 145 8.57 -4.86 12.41
N ASN A 146 9.20 -4.66 13.56
CA ASN A 146 10.07 -3.50 13.80
C ASN A 146 11.22 -3.44 12.79
N SER A 147 11.87 -4.58 12.52
CA SER A 147 12.97 -4.66 11.56
C SER A 147 12.50 -4.37 10.13
N ALA A 148 11.40 -5.01 9.71
CA ALA A 148 10.83 -4.83 8.38
C ALA A 148 10.37 -3.38 8.15
N LEU A 149 9.72 -2.77 9.14
CA LEU A 149 9.22 -1.39 9.08
C LEU A 149 10.30 -0.34 9.41
N ASN A 150 11.54 -0.76 9.67
CA ASN A 150 12.67 0.09 10.03
C ASN A 150 12.33 1.09 11.16
N THR A 151 11.72 0.59 12.24
CA THR A 151 11.24 1.41 13.36
C THR A 151 11.32 0.64 14.68
N ASN A 152 11.32 1.38 15.79
CA ASN A 152 11.28 0.81 17.14
C ASN A 152 9.88 0.98 17.74
N ASP A 153 9.46 -0.02 18.53
CA ASP A 153 8.22 0.00 19.31
C ASP A 153 6.95 0.26 18.48
N TRP A 154 6.94 -0.12 17.18
CA TRP A 154 5.82 0.12 16.29
C TRP A 154 4.50 -0.39 16.88
N GLY A 155 4.48 -1.64 17.35
CA GLY A 155 3.27 -2.23 17.91
C GLY A 155 2.73 -1.52 19.14
N SER A 156 3.60 -0.94 19.98
CA SER A 156 3.18 -0.18 21.17
C SER A 156 2.64 1.19 20.77
N ASN A 157 3.38 1.91 19.94
CA ASN A 157 3.00 3.23 19.44
C ASN A 157 1.67 3.16 18.68
N ARG A 158 1.55 2.18 17.79
CA ARG A 158 0.36 2.00 16.97
C ARG A 158 -0.83 1.53 17.79
N ARG A 159 -0.65 0.65 18.79
CA ARG A 159 -1.73 0.28 19.72
C ARG A 159 -2.23 1.48 20.51
N SER A 160 -1.35 2.37 20.96
CA SER A 160 -1.77 3.61 21.63
C SER A 160 -2.57 4.51 20.69
N GLN A 161 -2.13 4.71 19.45
CA GLN A 161 -2.86 5.50 18.46
C GLN A 161 -4.24 4.91 18.16
N CYS A 162 -4.34 3.58 18.04
CA CYS A 162 -5.61 2.89 17.84
C CYS A 162 -6.57 3.00 19.02
N GLY A 163 -6.05 3.09 20.25
CA GLY A 163 -6.87 3.37 21.42
C GLY A 163 -7.49 4.77 21.39
N SER A 164 -6.76 5.76 20.84
CA SER A 164 -7.24 7.14 20.72
C SER A 164 -8.14 7.37 19.50
N ASN A 165 -7.80 6.78 18.35
CA ASN A 165 -8.50 6.96 17.08
C ASN A 165 -8.80 5.60 16.41
N PRO A 166 -9.78 4.83 16.91
CA PRO A 166 -10.07 3.49 16.39
C PRO A 166 -10.43 3.46 14.90
N SER A 167 -11.06 4.53 14.39
CA SER A 167 -11.44 4.66 12.98
C SER A 167 -10.25 4.71 12.03
N GLN A 168 -9.06 5.09 12.50
CA GLN A 168 -7.84 5.13 11.71
C GLN A 168 -7.07 3.80 11.77
N CYS A 169 -7.59 2.77 12.43
CA CYS A 169 -6.89 1.52 12.62
C CYS A 169 -7.43 0.40 11.76
N TYR A 170 -6.66 0.11 10.72
CA TYR A 170 -7.01 -0.85 9.71
C TYR A 170 -6.75 -2.28 10.19
N GLY A 171 -7.78 -3.12 10.20
CA GLY A 171 -7.72 -4.53 10.61
C GLY A 171 -7.36 -5.49 9.48
N GLY A 172 -6.89 -4.99 8.34
CA GLY A 172 -6.79 -5.76 7.09
C GLY A 172 -8.12 -5.80 6.33
N TYR A 173 -8.06 -6.27 5.08
CA TYR A 173 -9.18 -6.14 4.17
C TYR A 173 -10.43 -6.89 4.60
N SER A 174 -10.34 -8.18 4.94
CA SER A 174 -11.53 -8.95 5.36
C SER A 174 -12.17 -8.40 6.65
N SER A 175 -11.41 -7.77 7.54
CA SER A 175 -11.95 -7.21 8.79
C SER A 175 -12.54 -5.81 8.63
N SER A 176 -11.91 -4.95 7.83
CA SER A 176 -12.23 -3.53 7.80
C SER A 176 -12.13 -2.87 6.42
N GLY A 177 -11.59 -3.56 5.40
CA GLY A 177 -11.38 -3.10 4.02
C GLY A 177 -12.50 -2.22 3.47
N GLY A 178 -13.64 -2.83 3.19
CA GLY A 178 -14.77 -2.13 2.56
C GLY A 178 -15.40 -1.01 3.41
N ASN A 179 -14.99 -0.85 4.67
CA ASN A 179 -15.49 0.18 5.58
C ASN A 179 -14.38 1.11 6.10
N TYR A 180 -13.12 0.86 5.75
CA TYR A 180 -11.99 1.62 6.26
C TYR A 180 -12.00 2.97 5.59
N LYS A 181 -12.21 3.99 6.42
CA LYS A 181 -12.28 5.36 6.00
C LYS A 181 -10.84 5.87 5.97
N GLY A 182 -10.27 5.93 4.76
CA GLY A 182 -8.97 6.55 4.53
C GLY A 182 -8.98 8.05 4.87
N TYR A 183 -7.99 8.79 4.37
CA TYR A 183 -7.73 10.19 4.73
C TYR A 183 -8.96 11.09 4.56
N GLU A 184 -9.72 10.86 3.49
CA GLU A 184 -10.94 11.61 3.12
C GLU A 184 -12.20 11.18 3.90
N ASN A 185 -12.06 10.34 4.93
CA ASN A 185 -13.15 9.82 5.75
C ASN A 185 -14.28 9.11 4.97
N SER A 186 -14.00 8.69 3.74
CA SER A 186 -14.91 7.97 2.86
C SER A 186 -14.38 6.55 2.66
N PRO A 187 -15.22 5.49 2.74
CA PRO A 187 -14.83 4.16 2.36
C PRO A 187 -14.40 4.12 0.90
N THR A 188 -13.55 3.16 0.57
CA THR A 188 -13.03 3.02 -0.77
C THR A 188 -14.10 2.56 -1.75
N VAL A 189 -14.02 3.04 -3.00
CA VAL A 189 -14.99 2.71 -4.04
C VAL A 189 -14.62 1.35 -4.61
N ARG A 190 -15.33 0.31 -4.17
CA ARG A 190 -15.28 -1.07 -4.69
C ARG A 190 -15.20 -1.07 -6.23
N GLY A 191 -14.00 -1.23 -6.77
CA GLY A 191 -13.66 -1.39 -8.20
C GLY A 191 -14.72 -0.91 -9.20
N GLY A 192 -15.15 0.35 -9.09
CA GLY A 192 -16.18 0.90 -9.95
C GLY A 192 -15.54 1.36 -11.25
N THR A 193 -15.49 0.47 -12.24
CA THR A 193 -15.23 0.75 -13.68
C THR A 193 -15.31 2.24 -14.00
N VAL A 194 -14.18 2.96 -13.97
CA VAL A 194 -14.10 4.35 -14.45
C VAL A 194 -13.99 4.30 -15.98
N ARG A 195 -15.05 3.79 -16.62
CA ARG A 195 -15.31 4.07 -18.03
C ARG A 195 -15.76 5.53 -18.08
N GLY A 196 -14.92 6.37 -18.69
CA GLY A 196 -15.14 7.79 -18.84
C GLY A 196 -16.56 8.12 -19.31
N GLY A 197 -17.35 8.70 -18.40
CA GLY A 197 -18.51 9.51 -18.74
C GLY A 197 -18.05 10.96 -18.75
N GLY A 198 -17.63 11.44 -19.93
CA GLY A 198 -17.41 12.88 -20.13
C GLY A 198 -18.69 13.68 -19.82
N PRO A 199 -18.56 14.97 -19.47
CA PRO A 199 -19.70 15.81 -19.14
C PRO A 199 -20.55 16.04 -20.40
N GLY A 200 -21.61 15.25 -20.56
CA GLY A 200 -22.49 15.37 -21.74
C GLY A 200 -23.54 14.27 -21.86
N SER A 201 -24.56 14.31 -21.00
CA SER A 201 -25.92 13.77 -21.17
C SER A 201 -26.66 14.09 -19.87
N GLY A 202 -27.52 15.11 -19.76
CA GLY A 202 -28.73 15.30 -20.55
C GLY A 202 -29.94 14.99 -19.67
N LYS A 203 -30.37 15.96 -18.86
CA LYS A 203 -31.76 16.42 -18.62
C LYS A 203 -31.70 17.69 -17.76
#